data_AF-A0A8S4RA72-F1
#
_entry.id   AF-A0A8S4RA72-F1
#
_cell.length_a   1.000
_cell.length_b   1.000
_cell.length_c   1.000
_cell.angle_alpha   90.00
_cell.angle_beta   90.00
_cell.angle_gamma   90.00
#
_symmetry.space_group_name_H-M   'P 1'
#
loop_
_entity.id
_entity.type
_entity.pdbx_description
1 polymer ?
#
loop_
_entity_poly.entity_id
_entity_poly.type
_entity_poly.pdbx_seq_one_letter_code
_entity_poly.pdbx_strand_id
1 'polypeptide(L)'
;MLSRIRSWQLQGLSRMQMCIRTIVDGGVLPLAFEELEALLARNGICIAVKEKLVKDSGVATEAAYDEIVQKLLTKPRARGAIIFGSDQEVAGVMRAVERLNATGAFSWVGSDGWSARALVSDGNERAVEGTISVQPQANDVKGFKEYFLGLNVKNNRRNPWFVEFWEDHFQCRYPGSLRTPYNGQYHRACSGMERLTDSNTEFERQLQFVSDAVMAFAYAISCLEPIGLVWSDGKRHDGMTLFVCSWEGHLYAKCVDTLAASHKQATSSMVGAAATSAEQAKRL
;
A
#
# COMPACT_ATOMS: atom_id res chain seq x y z
N MET A 1 -37.35 -35.29 -14.44
CA MET A 1 -36.40 -34.50 -13.63
C MET A 1 -36.03 -33.14 -14.24
N LEU A 2 -36.65 -32.70 -15.35
CA LEU A 2 -36.40 -31.39 -16.00
C LEU A 2 -37.64 -30.45 -16.01
N SER A 3 -38.63 -30.71 -15.16
CA SER A 3 -39.85 -29.88 -15.05
C SER A 3 -39.87 -28.96 -13.82
N ARG A 4 -38.84 -28.98 -12.95
CA ARG A 4 -38.80 -28.20 -11.70
C ARG A 4 -38.05 -26.86 -11.77
N ILE A 5 -37.41 -26.52 -12.89
CA ILE A 5 -36.63 -25.27 -13.02
C ILE A 5 -37.49 -24.09 -13.50
N ARG A 6 -38.65 -24.32 -14.14
CA ARG A 6 -39.50 -23.25 -14.69
C ARG A 6 -40.57 -22.68 -13.74
N SER A 7 -40.57 -23.06 -12.45
CA SER A 7 -41.60 -22.62 -11.49
C SER A 7 -41.20 -21.41 -10.64
N TRP A 8 -39.97 -20.91 -10.72
CA TRP A 8 -39.49 -19.80 -9.88
C TRP A 8 -39.71 -18.41 -10.49
N GLN A 9 -40.43 -18.30 -11.61
CA GLN A 9 -40.59 -17.04 -12.34
C GLN A 9 -41.90 -16.29 -12.07
N LEU A 10 -42.76 -16.75 -11.14
CA LEU A 10 -44.08 -16.14 -10.90
C LEU A 10 -44.49 -16.08 -9.42
N GLN A 11 -43.60 -15.66 -8.52
CA GLN A 11 -44.00 -15.11 -7.22
C GLN A 11 -43.16 -13.87 -6.92
N GLY A 12 -43.82 -12.76 -6.61
CA GLY A 12 -43.24 -11.43 -6.40
C GLY A 12 -42.23 -11.37 -5.24
N LEU A 13 -41.04 -11.90 -5.47
CA LEU A 13 -39.86 -11.61 -4.67
C LEU A 13 -39.36 -10.23 -5.09
N SER A 14 -39.63 -9.23 -4.23
CA SER A 14 -38.76 -8.07 -4.07
C SER A 14 -37.32 -8.53 -4.29
N ARG A 15 -36.66 -8.05 -5.35
CA ARG A 15 -35.22 -8.32 -5.61
C ARG A 15 -34.48 -8.14 -4.29
N MET A 16 -33.92 -9.23 -3.75
CA MET A 16 -33.05 -9.13 -2.58
C MET A 16 -31.87 -8.25 -3.00
N GLN A 17 -31.88 -7.00 -2.54
CA GLN A 17 -30.80 -6.05 -2.80
C GLN A 17 -29.59 -6.45 -1.94
N MET A 18 -28.44 -6.59 -2.57
CA MET A 18 -27.19 -6.88 -1.86
C MET A 18 -26.77 -5.66 -1.06
N CYS A 19 -26.64 -5.78 0.27
CA CYS A 19 -26.06 -4.73 1.09
C CYS A 19 -24.75 -5.17 1.74
N ILE A 20 -23.85 -4.22 1.91
CA ILE A 20 -22.56 -4.39 2.58
C ILE A 20 -22.43 -3.41 3.74
N ARG A 21 -21.43 -3.63 4.60
CA ARG A 21 -21.02 -2.67 5.62
C ARG A 21 -19.74 -1.96 5.21
N THR A 22 -19.52 -0.78 5.75
CA THR A 22 -18.35 0.03 5.44
C THR A 22 -17.75 0.61 6.71
N ILE A 23 -16.42 0.57 6.79
CA ILE A 23 -15.62 1.18 7.86
C ILE A 23 -14.57 2.05 7.17
N VAL A 24 -14.49 3.31 7.56
CA VAL A 24 -13.63 4.30 6.88
C VAL A 24 -12.87 5.11 7.90
N ASP A 25 -11.56 5.18 7.76
CA ASP A 25 -10.71 6.12 8.47
C ASP A 25 -11.08 7.58 8.14
N GLY A 26 -11.22 8.39 9.17
CA GLY A 26 -11.53 9.80 9.07
C GLY A 26 -10.48 10.73 8.49
N GLY A 27 -9.30 10.24 8.13
CA GLY A 27 -8.21 11.04 7.55
C GLY A 27 -8.29 11.26 6.03
N VAL A 28 -7.33 10.67 5.28
CA VAL A 28 -7.10 10.91 3.83
C VAL A 28 -8.08 10.14 2.94
N LEU A 29 -8.82 9.19 3.52
CA LEU A 29 -9.71 8.27 2.83
C LEU A 29 -11.15 8.72 2.52
N PRO A 30 -11.67 9.91 2.93
CA PRO A 30 -13.02 10.36 2.57
C PRO A 30 -13.28 10.41 1.06
N LEU A 31 -12.30 10.89 0.27
CA LEU A 31 -12.45 11.00 -1.19
C LEU A 31 -12.52 9.61 -1.87
N ALA A 32 -11.68 8.68 -1.43
CA ALA A 32 -11.71 7.30 -1.92
C ALA A 32 -13.04 6.63 -1.58
N PHE A 33 -13.59 6.95 -0.41
CA PHE A 33 -14.85 6.40 0.04
C PHE A 33 -16.05 7.00 -0.70
N GLU A 34 -16.07 8.31 -0.98
CA GLU A 34 -17.11 8.94 -1.80
C GLU A 34 -17.23 8.31 -3.19
N GLU A 35 -16.10 8.02 -3.83
CA GLU A 35 -16.10 7.32 -5.13
C GLU A 35 -16.64 5.89 -4.99
N LEU A 36 -16.27 5.17 -3.92
CA LEU A 36 -16.82 3.85 -3.65
C LEU A 36 -18.34 3.91 -3.44
N GLU A 37 -18.87 4.87 -2.66
CA GLU A 37 -20.31 5.03 -2.46
C GLU A 37 -21.03 5.23 -3.81
N ALA A 38 -20.46 6.06 -4.69
CA ALA A 38 -21.00 6.28 -6.02
C ALA A 38 -20.99 4.99 -6.87
N LEU A 39 -19.90 4.22 -6.85
CA LEU A 39 -19.79 2.96 -7.60
C LEU A 39 -20.72 1.87 -7.06
N LEU A 40 -20.88 1.76 -5.75
CA LEU A 40 -21.80 0.80 -5.13
C LEU A 40 -23.25 1.11 -5.52
N ALA A 41 -23.64 2.38 -5.45
CA ALA A 41 -24.98 2.82 -5.85
C ALA A 41 -25.26 2.54 -7.33
N ARG A 42 -24.29 2.80 -8.22
CA ARG A 42 -24.39 2.50 -9.66
C ARG A 42 -24.55 1.01 -9.95
N ASN A 43 -23.99 0.14 -9.11
CA ASN A 43 -24.09 -1.32 -9.24
C ASN A 43 -25.25 -1.92 -8.42
N GLY A 44 -26.13 -1.08 -7.84
CA GLY A 44 -27.29 -1.54 -7.08
C GLY A 44 -26.96 -2.15 -5.71
N ILE A 45 -25.77 -1.90 -5.18
CA ILE A 45 -25.32 -2.37 -3.86
C ILE A 45 -25.64 -1.28 -2.81
N CYS A 46 -26.31 -1.66 -1.73
CA CYS A 46 -26.63 -0.76 -0.62
C CYS A 46 -25.58 -0.80 0.49
N ILE A 47 -25.47 0.28 1.26
CA ILE A 47 -24.66 0.32 2.48
C ILE A 47 -25.60 0.18 3.67
N ALA A 48 -25.46 -0.91 4.43
CA ALA A 48 -26.32 -1.23 5.57
C ALA A 48 -25.87 -0.51 6.86
N VAL A 49 -24.57 -0.35 7.03
CA VAL A 49 -23.91 0.31 8.16
C VAL A 49 -22.67 1.03 7.62
N LYS A 50 -22.46 2.27 8.07
CA LYS A 50 -21.30 3.10 7.75
C LYS A 50 -20.72 3.60 9.05
N GLU A 51 -19.56 3.08 9.42
CA GLU A 51 -18.82 3.51 10.61
C GLU A 51 -17.55 4.24 10.22
N LYS A 52 -17.13 5.16 11.09
CA LYS A 52 -15.92 5.95 10.90
C LYS A 52 -14.90 5.58 11.97
N LEU A 53 -13.67 5.27 11.57
CA LEU A 53 -12.56 5.12 12.50
C LEU A 53 -12.06 6.52 12.86
N VAL A 54 -11.91 6.76 14.16
CA VAL A 54 -11.35 8.00 14.67
C VAL A 54 -9.84 7.82 14.70
N LYS A 55 -9.11 8.61 13.90
CA LYS A 55 -7.65 8.58 13.90
C LYS A 55 -7.10 8.81 15.29
N ASP A 56 -6.12 8.00 15.62
CA ASP A 56 -5.42 8.02 16.88
C ASP A 56 -4.70 9.37 17.09
N SER A 57 -5.31 10.24 17.89
CA SER A 57 -4.57 11.19 18.72
C SER A 57 -4.03 10.50 19.99
N GLY A 58 -3.94 9.16 20.01
CA GLY A 58 -3.49 8.34 21.13
C GLY A 58 -4.59 7.90 22.10
N VAL A 59 -5.87 7.94 21.69
CA VAL A 59 -7.03 7.69 22.57
C VAL A 59 -8.20 7.02 21.83
N ALA A 60 -7.97 6.23 20.78
CA ALA A 60 -9.00 5.26 20.40
C ALA A 60 -8.97 4.12 21.44
N THR A 61 -9.81 4.23 22.47
CA THR A 61 -9.91 3.19 23.50
C THR A 61 -10.44 1.90 22.88
N GLU A 62 -10.02 0.73 23.40
CA GLU A 62 -10.50 -0.57 22.89
C GLU A 62 -12.03 -0.66 22.82
N ALA A 63 -12.73 0.05 23.71
CA ALA A 63 -14.18 0.18 23.73
C ALA A 63 -14.78 0.83 22.46
N ALA A 64 -14.07 1.76 21.80
CA ALA A 64 -14.53 2.38 20.56
C ALA A 64 -14.59 1.35 19.42
N TYR A 65 -13.60 0.46 19.33
CA TYR A 65 -13.61 -0.63 18.35
C TYR A 65 -14.71 -1.66 18.67
N ASP A 66 -14.93 -1.95 19.96
CA ASP A 66 -16.01 -2.85 20.38
C ASP A 66 -17.39 -2.28 19.99
N GLU A 67 -17.61 -0.97 20.16
CA GLU A 67 -18.85 -0.28 19.76
C GLU A 67 -19.07 -0.39 18.24
N ILE A 68 -18.02 -0.19 17.43
CA ILE A 68 -18.08 -0.35 15.98
C ILE A 68 -18.53 -1.77 15.63
N VAL A 69 -17.88 -2.80 16.19
CA VAL A 69 -18.22 -4.20 15.90
C VAL A 69 -19.65 -4.52 16.32
N GLN A 70 -20.11 -4.03 17.48
CA GLN A 70 -21.51 -4.19 17.91
C GLN A 70 -22.49 -3.55 16.93
N LYS A 71 -22.21 -2.34 16.42
CA LYS A 71 -23.04 -1.70 15.38
C LYS A 71 -23.08 -2.52 14.10
N LEU A 72 -21.96 -3.10 13.67
CA LEU A 72 -21.93 -3.98 12.50
C LEU A 72 -22.80 -5.22 12.71
N LEU A 73 -22.79 -5.82 13.91
CA LEU A 73 -23.60 -7.00 14.25
C LEU A 73 -25.12 -6.74 14.18
N THR A 74 -25.58 -5.48 14.30
CA THR A 74 -27.02 -5.14 14.24
C THR A 74 -27.71 -5.51 12.92
N LYS A 75 -26.95 -5.70 11.83
CA LYS A 75 -27.47 -5.98 10.48
C LYS A 75 -27.04 -7.36 9.96
N PRO A 76 -27.45 -8.49 10.55
CA PRO A 76 -26.92 -9.83 10.24
C PRO A 76 -27.14 -10.30 8.80
N ARG A 77 -28.06 -9.67 8.07
CA ARG A 77 -28.30 -9.97 6.64
C ARG A 77 -27.20 -9.47 5.71
N ALA A 78 -26.49 -8.39 6.07
CA ALA A 78 -25.25 -8.04 5.40
C ALA A 78 -24.15 -8.95 5.96
N ARG A 79 -23.30 -9.54 5.13
CA ARG A 79 -22.12 -10.29 5.60
C ARG A 79 -20.82 -9.62 5.16
N GLY A 80 -20.79 -9.09 3.95
CA GLY A 80 -19.67 -8.32 3.44
C GLY A 80 -19.43 -7.03 4.23
N ALA A 81 -18.16 -6.75 4.53
CA ALA A 81 -17.71 -5.52 5.15
C ALA A 81 -16.44 -5.01 4.45
N ILE A 82 -16.47 -3.77 3.96
CA ILE A 82 -15.32 -3.12 3.32
C ILE A 82 -14.65 -2.18 4.33
N ILE A 83 -13.33 -2.30 4.49
CA ILE A 83 -12.57 -1.47 5.42
C ILE A 83 -11.50 -0.68 4.67
N PHE A 84 -11.59 0.64 4.76
CA PHE A 84 -10.53 1.58 4.37
C PHE A 84 -9.93 2.17 5.64
N GLY A 85 -8.70 1.80 5.96
CA GLY A 85 -8.01 2.30 7.14
C GLY A 85 -6.54 1.90 7.14
N SER A 86 -5.81 2.41 8.12
CA SER A 86 -4.43 2.00 8.37
C SER A 86 -4.37 0.62 9.04
N ASP A 87 -3.25 -0.07 8.90
CA ASP A 87 -2.99 -1.35 9.56
C ASP A 87 -3.20 -1.30 11.08
N GLN A 88 -2.80 -0.23 11.76
CA GLN A 88 -2.97 -0.06 13.20
C GLN A 88 -4.45 -0.05 13.62
N GLU A 89 -5.28 0.71 12.93
CA GLU A 89 -6.72 0.84 13.24
C GLU A 89 -7.45 -0.46 12.92
N VAL A 90 -7.14 -1.09 11.78
CA VAL A 90 -7.76 -2.36 11.40
C VAL A 90 -7.35 -3.48 12.36
N ALA A 91 -6.10 -3.52 12.81
CA ALA A 91 -5.67 -4.46 13.85
C ALA A 91 -6.48 -4.28 15.16
N GLY A 92 -6.84 -3.03 15.51
CA GLY A 92 -7.73 -2.73 16.63
C GLY A 92 -9.14 -3.29 16.45
N VAL A 93 -9.71 -3.15 15.24
CA VAL A 93 -11.02 -3.71 14.87
C VAL A 93 -10.99 -5.25 14.92
N MET A 94 -9.94 -5.89 14.38
CA MET A 94 -9.84 -7.35 14.37
C MET A 94 -9.74 -7.92 15.79
N ARG A 95 -8.97 -7.26 16.68
CA ARG A 95 -8.95 -7.60 18.12
C ARG A 95 -10.33 -7.48 18.76
N ALA A 96 -11.10 -6.45 18.42
CA ALA A 96 -12.47 -6.29 18.91
C ALA A 96 -13.42 -7.40 18.42
N VAL A 97 -13.27 -7.84 17.16
CA VAL A 97 -14.03 -8.96 16.59
C VAL A 97 -13.78 -10.25 17.38
N GLU A 98 -12.52 -10.52 17.75
CA GLU A 98 -12.18 -11.68 18.58
C GLU A 98 -12.74 -11.55 20.00
N ARG A 99 -12.54 -10.40 20.66
CA ARG A 99 -13.08 -10.15 22.01
C ARG A 99 -14.58 -10.33 22.11
N LEU A 100 -15.32 -9.94 21.08
CA LEU A 100 -16.77 -10.04 21.02
C LEU A 100 -17.27 -11.38 20.45
N ASN A 101 -16.38 -12.35 20.23
CA ASN A 101 -16.70 -13.66 19.63
C ASN A 101 -17.49 -13.54 18.31
N ALA A 102 -17.16 -12.52 17.50
CA ALA A 102 -17.81 -12.21 16.23
C ALA A 102 -17.04 -12.79 15.02
N THR A 103 -16.13 -13.73 15.25
CA THR A 103 -15.36 -14.40 14.20
C THR A 103 -16.28 -15.16 13.25
N GLY A 104 -16.00 -15.12 11.94
CA GLY A 104 -16.83 -15.72 10.89
C GLY A 104 -18.17 -15.00 10.59
N ALA A 105 -18.54 -13.98 11.37
CA ALA A 105 -19.76 -13.20 11.11
C ALA A 105 -19.64 -12.32 9.85
N PHE A 106 -18.41 -11.87 9.55
CA PHE A 106 -18.12 -10.94 8.46
C PHE A 106 -17.26 -11.58 7.37
N SER A 107 -17.39 -11.08 6.15
CA SER A 107 -16.47 -11.35 5.04
C SER A 107 -15.81 -10.04 4.65
N TRP A 108 -14.50 -9.94 4.87
CA TRP A 108 -13.78 -8.68 4.76
C TRP A 108 -13.31 -8.41 3.33
N VAL A 109 -13.42 -7.14 2.93
CA VAL A 109 -12.77 -6.58 1.76
C VAL A 109 -11.85 -5.45 2.20
N GLY A 110 -10.54 -5.64 2.03
CA GLY A 110 -9.52 -4.70 2.49
C GLY A 110 -8.91 -3.85 1.39
N SER A 111 -8.61 -2.59 1.72
CA SER A 111 -7.73 -1.72 0.92
C SER A 111 -6.25 -2.06 1.12
N ASP A 112 -5.40 -1.47 0.29
CA ASP A 112 -3.95 -1.61 0.35
C ASP A 112 -3.34 -1.14 1.68
N GLY A 113 -3.97 -0.18 2.35
CA GLY A 113 -3.54 0.35 3.65
C GLY A 113 -3.35 -0.68 4.78
N TRP A 114 -3.97 -1.85 4.69
CA TRP A 114 -3.84 -2.93 5.69
C TRP A 114 -3.70 -4.34 5.07
N SER A 115 -3.78 -4.42 3.74
CA SER A 115 -3.66 -5.68 3.00
C SER A 115 -2.31 -6.37 3.26
N ALA A 116 -2.39 -7.65 3.62
CA ALA A 116 -1.25 -8.54 3.88
C ALA A 116 -0.27 -8.06 4.97
N ARG A 117 -0.61 -7.05 5.79
CA ARG A 117 0.26 -6.56 6.87
C ARG A 117 0.24 -7.52 8.06
N ALA A 118 1.43 -7.96 8.49
CA ALA A 118 1.59 -8.86 9.64
C ALA A 118 0.93 -8.31 10.91
N LEU A 119 1.01 -6.99 11.12
CA LEU A 119 0.38 -6.29 12.26
C LEU A 119 -1.14 -6.57 12.40
N VAL A 120 -1.83 -6.84 11.29
CA VAL A 120 -3.28 -7.07 11.30
C VAL A 120 -3.59 -8.56 11.47
N SER A 121 -2.78 -9.44 10.87
CA SER A 121 -3.01 -10.88 10.90
C SER A 121 -2.52 -11.54 12.18
N ASP A 122 -1.36 -11.13 12.69
CA ASP A 122 -0.65 -11.83 13.74
C ASP A 122 -1.43 -11.76 15.05
N GLY A 123 -1.84 -12.93 15.55
CA GLY A 123 -2.70 -13.06 16.72
C GLY A 123 -4.17 -12.75 16.48
N ASN A 124 -4.60 -12.44 15.25
CA ASN A 124 -6.01 -12.25 14.86
C ASN A 124 -6.41 -13.14 13.67
N GLU A 125 -5.73 -14.26 13.46
CA GLU A 125 -5.83 -15.07 12.25
C GLU A 125 -7.26 -15.57 12.00
N ARG A 126 -8.00 -15.85 13.09
CA ARG A 126 -9.40 -16.29 13.05
C ARG A 126 -10.35 -15.16 12.66
N ALA A 127 -10.04 -13.92 13.04
CA ALA A 127 -10.84 -12.76 12.66
C ALA A 127 -10.67 -12.38 11.18
N VAL A 128 -9.46 -12.52 10.63
CA VAL A 128 -9.14 -12.15 9.24
C VAL A 128 -9.34 -13.29 8.24
N GLU A 129 -9.75 -14.48 8.68
CA GLU A 129 -9.94 -15.65 7.83
C GLU A 129 -10.89 -15.34 6.65
N GLY A 130 -10.46 -15.69 5.44
CA GLY A 130 -11.25 -15.49 4.22
C GLY A 130 -11.31 -14.04 3.71
N THR A 131 -10.48 -13.14 4.24
CA THR A 131 -10.37 -11.75 3.75
C THR A 131 -9.92 -11.72 2.29
N ILE A 132 -10.62 -10.91 1.49
CA ILE A 132 -10.19 -10.52 0.15
C ILE A 132 -9.62 -9.11 0.26
N SER A 133 -8.44 -8.86 -0.30
CA SER A 133 -7.89 -7.50 -0.29
C SER A 133 -7.19 -7.19 -1.60
N VAL A 134 -7.03 -5.89 -1.86
CA VAL A 134 -6.33 -5.38 -3.03
C VAL A 134 -5.03 -4.73 -2.60
N GLN A 135 -3.96 -5.01 -3.32
CA GLN A 135 -2.67 -4.35 -3.15
C GLN A 135 -2.08 -4.05 -4.53
N PRO A 136 -1.39 -2.91 -4.71
CA PRO A 136 -0.56 -2.70 -5.88
C PRO A 136 0.46 -3.84 -6.00
N GLN A 137 0.66 -4.34 -7.21
CA GLN A 137 1.71 -5.32 -7.47
C GLN A 137 3.07 -4.63 -7.35
N ALA A 138 3.91 -5.14 -6.46
CA ALA A 138 5.28 -4.71 -6.28
C ALA A 138 6.22 -5.91 -6.49
N ASN A 139 7.35 -5.65 -7.12
CA ASN A 139 8.42 -6.60 -7.35
C ASN A 139 9.61 -6.31 -6.43
N ASP A 140 10.40 -7.32 -6.13
CA ASP A 140 11.60 -7.15 -5.32
C ASP A 140 12.64 -6.25 -6.04
N VAL A 141 13.22 -5.33 -5.27
CA VAL A 141 14.30 -4.48 -5.75
C VAL A 141 15.61 -5.29 -5.70
N LYS A 142 16.08 -5.70 -6.88
CA LYS A 142 17.33 -6.48 -7.04
C LYS A 142 18.48 -5.81 -6.28
N GLY A 143 19.21 -6.57 -5.45
CA GLY A 143 20.39 -6.10 -4.73
C GLY A 143 20.11 -5.31 -3.44
N PHE A 144 18.88 -4.86 -3.21
CA PHE A 144 18.55 -4.08 -2.00
C PHE A 144 18.69 -4.91 -0.74
N LYS A 145 18.24 -6.17 -0.81
CA LYS A 145 18.25 -7.09 0.32
C LYS A 145 19.67 -7.41 0.76
N GLU A 146 20.55 -7.76 -0.19
CA GLU A 146 21.96 -8.03 0.06
C GLU A 146 22.69 -6.79 0.60
N TYR A 147 22.37 -5.61 0.04
CA TYR A 147 22.89 -4.34 0.53
C TYR A 147 22.48 -4.10 1.99
N PHE A 148 21.19 -4.24 2.31
CA PHE A 148 20.66 -3.92 3.64
C PHE A 148 21.15 -4.91 4.71
N LEU A 149 21.15 -6.21 4.41
CA LEU A 149 21.67 -7.24 5.32
C LEU A 149 23.19 -7.13 5.54
N GLY A 150 23.91 -6.49 4.60
CA GLY A 150 25.32 -6.17 4.74
C GLY A 150 25.63 -4.98 5.67
N LEU A 151 24.61 -4.23 6.11
CA LEU A 151 24.80 -3.06 6.97
C LEU A 151 25.06 -3.46 8.43
N ASN A 152 25.89 -2.67 9.09
CA ASN A 152 26.13 -2.71 10.52
C ASN A 152 26.47 -1.32 11.05
N VAL A 153 26.44 -1.15 12.38
CA VAL A 153 26.67 0.15 13.01
C VAL A 153 28.06 0.74 12.69
N LYS A 154 29.05 -0.11 12.35
CA LYS A 154 30.41 0.34 12.03
C LYS A 154 30.52 0.89 10.60
N ASN A 155 29.81 0.28 9.65
CA ASN A 155 29.88 0.63 8.22
C ASN A 155 28.81 1.65 7.78
N ASN A 156 27.74 1.85 8.55
CA ASN A 156 26.67 2.78 8.22
C ASN A 156 26.65 4.01 9.14
N ARG A 157 27.56 4.95 8.91
CA ARG A 157 27.58 6.24 9.65
C ARG A 157 26.73 7.34 9.03
N ARG A 158 26.21 7.11 7.82
CA ARG A 158 25.41 8.09 7.07
C ARG A 158 24.02 8.28 7.66
N ASN A 159 23.41 7.19 8.13
CA ASN A 159 22.07 7.21 8.70
C ASN A 159 22.14 7.46 10.22
N PRO A 160 21.69 8.63 10.72
CA PRO A 160 21.78 8.96 12.14
C PRO A 160 20.88 8.08 13.02
N TRP A 161 19.81 7.50 12.47
CA TRP A 161 18.86 6.64 13.19
C TRP A 161 19.27 5.16 13.19
N PHE A 162 20.36 4.80 12.50
CA PHE A 162 20.73 3.39 12.35
C PHE A 162 21.17 2.74 13.67
N VAL A 163 21.76 3.52 14.59
CA VAL A 163 22.11 3.04 15.93
C VAL A 163 20.86 2.70 16.72
N GLU A 164 19.85 3.58 16.70
CA GLU A 164 18.58 3.37 17.40
C GLU A 164 17.81 2.17 16.83
N PHE A 165 17.75 2.04 15.50
CA PHE A 165 17.23 0.85 14.83
C PHE A 165 17.94 -0.42 15.28
N TRP A 166 19.27 -0.40 15.37
CA TRP A 166 20.05 -1.58 15.77
C TRP A 166 19.78 -1.98 17.23
N GLU A 167 19.68 -0.99 18.12
CA GLU A 167 19.36 -1.19 19.53
C GLU A 167 17.97 -1.82 19.71
N ASP A 168 16.98 -1.30 18.98
CA ASP A 168 15.62 -1.81 18.99
C ASP A 168 15.53 -3.22 18.38
N HIS A 169 16.13 -3.43 17.22
CA HIS A 169 16.08 -4.71 16.51
C HIS A 169 16.70 -5.88 17.30
N PHE A 170 17.83 -5.64 17.97
CA PHE A 170 18.53 -6.67 18.76
C PHE A 170 18.23 -6.62 20.26
N GLN A 171 17.36 -5.69 20.68
CA GLN A 171 16.97 -5.45 22.07
C GLN A 171 18.21 -5.28 22.99
N CYS A 172 19.14 -4.43 22.56
CA CYS A 172 20.41 -4.18 23.25
C CYS A 172 20.80 -2.70 23.16
N ARG A 173 21.74 -2.26 24.01
CA ARG A 173 22.26 -0.90 24.01
C ARG A 173 23.67 -0.85 23.42
N TYR A 174 23.86 0.00 22.41
CA TYR A 174 25.14 0.15 21.74
C TYR A 174 26.13 0.95 22.60
N PRO A 175 27.37 0.49 22.80
CA PRO A 175 28.34 1.20 23.62
C PRO A 175 28.60 2.63 23.09
N GLY A 176 28.39 3.64 23.94
CA GLY A 176 28.60 5.05 23.59
C GLY A 176 27.44 5.73 22.85
N SER A 177 26.27 5.07 22.71
CA SER A 177 25.07 5.69 22.17
C SER A 177 24.47 6.73 23.12
N LEU A 178 23.86 7.78 22.54
CA LEU A 178 23.08 8.76 23.30
C LEU A 178 21.84 8.08 23.88
N ARG A 179 21.44 8.47 25.10
CA ARG A 179 20.20 7.97 25.71
C ARG A 179 19.00 8.66 25.06
N THR A 180 18.09 7.90 24.46
CA THR A 180 16.80 8.35 23.92
C THR A 180 15.66 7.84 24.80
N PRO A 181 14.43 8.38 24.67
CA PRO A 181 13.25 7.81 25.33
C PRO A 181 13.01 6.33 24.94
N TYR A 182 13.46 5.91 23.76
CA TYR A 182 13.18 4.59 23.19
C TYR A 182 14.23 3.53 23.57
N ASN A 183 15.47 3.92 23.91
CA ASN A 183 16.52 2.97 24.28
C ASN A 183 16.73 2.78 25.79
N GLY A 184 15.99 3.52 26.62
CA GLY A 184 16.14 3.49 28.09
C GLY A 184 15.82 2.13 28.73
N GLN A 185 15.04 1.29 28.03
CA GLN A 185 14.62 -0.04 28.46
C GLN A 185 15.67 -1.14 28.22
N TYR A 186 16.69 -0.88 27.40
CA TYR A 186 17.70 -1.87 27.04
C TYR A 186 18.85 -1.90 28.06
N HIS A 187 18.87 -2.95 28.89
CA HIS A 187 19.91 -3.15 29.91
C HIS A 187 21.13 -3.92 29.41
N ARG A 188 20.97 -4.78 28.40
CA ARG A 188 22.04 -5.59 27.82
C ARG A 188 22.86 -4.74 26.85
N ALA A 189 24.19 -4.74 26.98
CA ALA A 189 25.06 -4.12 25.98
C ALA A 189 25.12 -4.96 24.69
N CYS A 190 25.11 -4.32 23.52
CA CYS A 190 25.32 -5.00 22.25
C CYS A 190 26.75 -5.54 22.17
N SER A 191 26.92 -6.77 21.68
CA SER A 191 28.21 -7.46 21.58
C SER A 191 29.06 -6.97 20.40
N GLY A 192 28.41 -6.40 19.37
CA GLY A 192 29.04 -6.00 18.12
C GLY A 192 29.27 -7.16 17.14
N MET A 193 28.76 -8.35 17.47
CA MET A 193 28.75 -9.55 16.61
C MET A 193 27.36 -9.82 16.01
N GLU A 194 26.36 -9.02 16.38
CA GLU A 194 25.01 -9.11 15.81
C GLU A 194 25.03 -8.86 14.30
N ARG A 195 24.12 -9.52 13.58
CA ARG A 195 24.00 -9.41 12.13
C ARG A 195 22.55 -9.45 11.71
N LEU A 196 22.21 -8.61 10.74
CA LEU A 196 20.93 -8.68 10.05
C LEU A 196 20.92 -9.95 9.18
N THR A 197 19.83 -10.69 9.23
CA THR A 197 19.59 -11.90 8.46
C THR A 197 18.16 -11.89 7.92
N ASP A 198 17.92 -12.69 6.89
CA ASP A 198 16.58 -12.93 6.36
C ASP A 198 15.55 -13.35 7.42
N SER A 199 16.01 -14.04 8.47
CA SER A 199 15.13 -14.58 9.52
C SER A 199 14.77 -13.59 10.62
N ASN A 200 15.56 -12.52 10.79
CA ASN A 200 15.30 -11.50 11.82
C ASN A 200 14.82 -10.17 11.22
N THR A 201 14.96 -9.98 9.91
CA THR A 201 14.65 -8.73 9.23
C THR A 201 13.46 -8.89 8.28
N GLU A 202 12.36 -8.20 8.61
CA GLU A 202 11.20 -8.07 7.73
C GLU A 202 11.37 -6.89 6.77
N PHE A 203 11.15 -7.11 5.48
CA PHE A 203 11.30 -6.10 4.43
C PHE A 203 9.94 -5.53 4.01
N GLU A 204 9.91 -4.23 3.75
CA GLU A 204 8.72 -3.57 3.20
C GLU A 204 8.44 -4.08 1.77
N ARG A 205 7.30 -4.74 1.57
CA ARG A 205 6.93 -5.33 0.27
C ARG A 205 6.66 -4.29 -0.81
N GLN A 206 6.49 -3.02 -0.44
CA GLN A 206 6.27 -1.90 -1.35
C GLN A 206 7.54 -1.08 -1.66
N LEU A 207 8.74 -1.61 -1.34
CA LEU A 207 10.04 -0.96 -1.59
C LEU A 207 10.25 -0.50 -3.03
N GLN A 208 9.66 -1.20 -4.02
CA GLN A 208 9.78 -0.83 -5.43
C GLN A 208 9.32 0.61 -5.70
N PHE A 209 8.19 1.04 -5.12
CA PHE A 209 7.65 2.37 -5.40
C PHE A 209 8.57 3.49 -4.91
N VAL A 210 9.30 3.26 -3.81
CA VAL A 210 10.32 4.18 -3.30
C VAL A 210 11.51 4.24 -4.27
N SER A 211 11.98 3.08 -4.74
CA SER A 211 13.08 3.00 -5.70
C SER A 211 12.71 3.66 -7.04
N ASP A 212 11.52 3.35 -7.58
CA ASP A 212 11.03 3.91 -8.84
C ASP A 212 10.86 5.43 -8.76
N ALA A 213 10.42 5.98 -7.61
CA ALA A 213 10.33 7.42 -7.41
C ALA A 213 11.72 8.09 -7.46
N VAL A 214 12.71 7.54 -6.76
CA VAL A 214 14.09 8.06 -6.80
C VAL A 214 14.68 7.96 -8.20
N MET A 215 14.47 6.84 -8.88
CA MET A 215 14.93 6.65 -10.26
C MET A 215 14.26 7.62 -11.23
N ALA A 216 12.98 7.93 -11.06
CA ALA A 216 12.29 8.93 -11.88
C ALA A 216 12.95 10.31 -11.78
N PHE A 217 13.33 10.73 -10.57
CA PHE A 217 14.10 11.97 -10.39
C PHE A 217 15.51 11.89 -10.98
N ALA A 218 16.20 10.75 -10.80
CA ALA A 218 17.54 10.56 -11.38
C ALA A 218 17.52 10.65 -12.90
N TYR A 219 16.53 10.04 -13.56
CA TYR A 219 16.33 10.16 -15.00
C TYR A 219 15.97 11.58 -15.42
N ALA A 220 15.13 12.29 -14.66
CA ALA A 220 14.80 13.68 -14.94
C ALA A 220 16.07 14.58 -14.88
N ILE A 221 16.89 14.43 -13.85
CA ILE A 221 18.15 15.18 -13.69
C ILE A 221 19.16 14.81 -14.79
N SER A 222 19.33 13.51 -15.09
CA SER A 222 20.20 13.06 -16.18
C SER A 222 19.74 13.55 -17.54
N CYS A 223 18.42 13.70 -17.76
CA CYS A 223 17.90 14.35 -18.96
C CYS A 223 18.18 15.88 -18.97
N LEU A 224 18.37 16.53 -17.82
CA LEU A 224 18.69 17.97 -17.67
C LEU A 224 20.19 18.30 -17.63
N GLU A 225 21.05 17.37 -17.25
CA GLU A 225 22.52 17.52 -17.32
C GLU A 225 23.05 17.23 -18.73
N PRO A 226 22.88 18.19 -19.64
CA PRO A 226 24.02 18.69 -20.38
C PRO A 226 24.09 20.22 -20.23
N ILE A 227 24.53 20.69 -19.06
CA ILE A 227 25.02 22.07 -18.95
C ILE A 227 26.39 22.09 -19.62
N GLY A 228 26.38 22.33 -20.92
CA GLY A 228 27.57 22.52 -21.73
C GLY A 228 27.29 22.88 -23.18
N LEU A 229 26.21 22.38 -23.81
CA LEU A 229 25.95 22.65 -25.22
C LEU A 229 24.44 22.70 -25.50
N VAL A 230 23.94 23.91 -25.73
CA VAL A 230 22.86 24.11 -26.69
C VAL A 230 23.35 23.54 -28.01
N TRP A 231 22.90 22.33 -28.35
CA TRP A 231 22.93 21.88 -29.73
C TRP A 231 21.73 22.52 -30.41
N SER A 232 21.98 23.27 -31.48
CA SER A 232 21.02 24.10 -32.23
C SER A 232 19.81 23.31 -32.79
N ASP A 233 19.81 21.98 -32.66
CA ASP A 233 18.81 21.06 -33.19
C ASP A 233 18.19 20.12 -32.15
N GLY A 234 18.56 20.21 -30.86
CA GLY A 234 17.93 19.47 -29.76
C GLY A 234 18.09 17.94 -29.78
N LYS A 235 18.95 17.38 -30.63
CA LYS A 235 19.10 15.93 -30.79
C LYS A 235 20.31 15.38 -30.04
N ARG A 236 20.11 14.31 -29.28
CA ARG A 236 21.20 13.50 -28.70
C ARG A 236 21.81 12.58 -29.77
N HIS A 237 23.08 12.20 -29.59
CA HIS A 237 23.81 11.28 -30.46
C HIS A 237 23.22 9.85 -30.49
N ASP A 238 22.41 9.49 -29.50
CA ASP A 238 21.67 8.21 -29.42
C ASP A 238 20.32 8.25 -30.17
N GLY A 239 19.96 9.40 -30.77
CA GLY A 239 18.68 9.59 -31.46
C GLY A 239 17.50 9.89 -30.53
N MET A 240 17.73 10.22 -29.25
CA MET A 240 16.69 10.69 -28.34
C MET A 240 16.58 12.23 -28.36
N THR A 241 15.35 12.75 -28.37
CA THR A 241 15.08 14.20 -28.32
C THR A 241 14.26 14.51 -27.07
N LEU A 242 14.62 15.57 -26.35
CA LEU A 242 13.85 16.05 -25.20
C LEU A 242 12.71 16.96 -25.69
N PHE A 243 11.46 16.57 -25.43
CA PHE A 243 10.32 17.45 -25.61
C PHE A 243 9.92 18.02 -24.25
N VAL A 244 10.09 19.33 -24.10
CA VAL A 244 9.53 20.09 -22.98
C VAL A 244 8.11 20.49 -23.38
N CYS A 245 7.11 19.85 -22.79
CA CYS A 245 5.71 20.20 -23.00
C CYS A 245 5.23 21.07 -21.83
N SER A 246 4.58 22.19 -22.15
CA SER A 246 3.81 22.98 -21.18
C SER A 246 2.34 22.61 -21.30
N TRP A 247 1.73 22.20 -20.18
CA TRP A 247 0.28 22.02 -20.07
C TRP A 247 -0.19 22.72 -18.79
N GLU A 248 -1.17 23.63 -18.93
CA GLU A 248 -1.75 24.40 -17.81
C GLU A 248 -0.73 25.11 -16.92
N GLY A 249 0.35 25.64 -17.52
CA GLY A 249 1.38 26.37 -16.79
C GLY A 249 2.39 25.49 -16.04
N HIS A 250 2.28 24.16 -16.13
CA HIS A 250 3.27 23.22 -15.60
C HIS A 250 4.18 22.69 -16.72
N LEU A 251 5.48 22.63 -16.42
CA LEU A 251 6.51 22.08 -17.31
C LEU A 251 6.64 20.58 -17.09
N TYR A 252 6.46 19.80 -18.14
CA TYR A 252 6.66 18.36 -18.14
C TYR A 252 7.79 18.02 -19.13
N ALA A 253 8.77 17.25 -18.68
CA ALA A 253 9.83 16.73 -19.55
C ALA A 253 9.54 15.25 -19.88
N LYS A 254 9.41 14.93 -21.17
CA LYS A 254 9.41 13.55 -21.65
C LYS A 254 10.64 13.36 -22.53
N CYS A 255 11.44 12.34 -22.21
CA CYS A 255 12.51 11.87 -23.09
C CYS A 255 11.84 10.92 -24.11
N VAL A 256 11.81 11.30 -25.40
CA VAL A 256 11.14 10.55 -26.47
C VAL A 256 12.19 10.07 -27.47
N ASP A 257 12.09 8.80 -27.84
CA ASP A 257 12.94 8.17 -28.83
C ASP A 257 12.56 8.65 -30.24
N THR A 258 13.44 9.40 -30.91
CA THR A 258 13.13 10.01 -32.23
C THR A 258 13.52 9.14 -33.42
N LEU A 259 13.97 7.90 -33.19
CA LEU A 259 14.27 6.93 -34.25
C LEU A 259 13.04 6.13 -34.73
N ALA A 260 11.87 6.29 -34.10
CA ALA A 260 10.63 5.72 -34.60
C ALA A 260 10.05 6.59 -35.73
N ALA A 261 10.14 6.09 -36.97
CA ALA A 261 9.57 6.74 -38.13
C ALA A 261 8.05 6.97 -37.97
N SER A 262 7.64 8.21 -38.21
CA SER A 262 6.30 8.65 -38.60
C SER A 262 5.17 8.62 -37.55
N HIS A 263 4.91 9.83 -37.04
CA HIS A 263 3.61 10.43 -36.77
C HIS A 263 2.39 9.70 -37.39
N LYS A 264 1.58 9.02 -36.56
CA LYS A 264 0.14 8.80 -36.81
C LYS A 264 -0.64 8.95 -35.50
N GLN A 265 -1.80 9.59 -35.58
CA GLN A 265 -2.77 9.80 -34.49
C GLN A 265 -3.22 8.46 -33.91
N ALA A 266 -2.54 7.95 -32.89
CA ALA A 266 -2.95 6.79 -32.10
C ALA A 266 -2.24 6.75 -30.73
N THR A 267 -2.05 7.90 -30.07
CA THR A 267 -1.34 7.97 -28.78
C THR A 267 -2.19 7.66 -27.55
N SER A 268 -3.34 6.98 -27.74
CA SER A 268 -4.15 6.42 -26.64
C SER A 268 -3.90 4.91 -26.44
N SER A 269 -3.42 4.18 -27.46
CA SER A 269 -3.25 2.73 -27.38
C SER A 269 -1.83 2.25 -27.04
N MET A 270 -0.83 3.15 -27.01
CA MET A 270 0.59 2.76 -26.86
C MET A 270 1.24 3.12 -25.52
N VAL A 271 0.49 3.66 -24.56
CA VAL A 271 0.98 3.84 -23.17
C VAL A 271 1.36 2.48 -22.57
N GLY A 272 0.63 1.42 -22.93
CA GLY A 272 0.96 0.05 -22.53
C GLY A 272 2.29 -0.47 -23.12
N ALA A 273 2.64 -0.10 -24.36
CA ALA A 273 3.84 -0.62 -25.03
C ALA A 273 5.14 -0.05 -24.45
N ALA A 274 5.13 1.23 -24.04
CA ALA A 274 6.26 1.86 -23.36
C ALA A 274 6.48 1.29 -21.95
N ALA A 275 5.39 1.04 -21.19
CA ALA A 275 5.45 0.33 -19.92
C ALA A 275 5.97 -1.10 -20.09
N THR A 276 5.52 -1.82 -21.12
CA THR A 276 5.97 -3.20 -21.42
C THR A 276 7.46 -3.25 -21.80
N SER A 277 7.96 -2.23 -22.50
CA SER A 277 9.38 -2.15 -22.89
C SER A 277 10.28 -1.84 -21.68
N ALA A 278 9.81 -0.99 -20.74
CA ALA A 278 10.48 -0.79 -19.46
C ALA A 278 10.47 -2.07 -18.59
N GLU A 279 9.40 -2.86 -18.65
CA GLU A 279 9.28 -4.16 -17.97
C GLU A 279 10.24 -5.22 -18.54
N GLN A 280 10.48 -5.21 -19.86
CA GLN A 280 11.43 -6.12 -20.51
C GLN A 280 12.89 -5.76 -20.22
N ALA A 281 13.22 -4.47 -20.12
CA ALA A 281 14.56 -4.03 -19.74
C ALA A 281 14.93 -4.40 -18.28
N LYS A 282 13.93 -4.61 -17.40
CA LYS A 282 14.14 -5.10 -16.02
C LYS A 282 14.50 -6.60 -15.94
N ARG A 283 14.32 -7.38 -17.03
CA ARG A 283 14.57 -8.84 -17.07
C ARG A 283 16.00 -9.24 -17.48
N LEU A 284 16.81 -8.29 -17.95
CA LEU A 284 18.27 -8.44 -18.04
C LEU A 284 18.94 -8.04 -16.71
#